data_AF-X1RM24-F1
#
_entry.id   AF-X1RM24-F1
#
_cell.length_a   1.000
_cell.length_b   1.000
_cell.length_c   1.000
_cell.angle_alpha   90.00
_cell.angle_beta   90.00
_cell.angle_gamma   90.00
#
_symmetry.space_group_name_H-M   'P 1'
#
loop_
_entity.id
_entity.type
_entity.pdbx_description
1 polymer ?
#
loop_
_entity_poly.entity_id
_entity_poly.type
_entity_poly.pdbx_seq_one_letter_code
_entity_poly.pdbx_strand_id
1 'polypeptide(L)'
;VNLAPAYLKKAGPAYDLPIAVGILLSSEQISANVSQTALLGELSLDGSLRHTNGILPMVALAHQEKISTIIVPEMDAREASIIEGTEIIPVASLAQLVSYFKGEIATPEFKTEPAEEYTPATLPPTDLAYVKGQEHVKRALEVAAAGGHNVVMMGPPGSGET
;
A
#
# COMPACT_ATOMS: atom_id res chain seq x y z
N VAL A 1 9.59 13.86 -18.97
CA VAL A 1 9.53 13.32 -17.59
C VAL A 1 10.91 12.81 -17.21
N ASN A 2 11.47 13.26 -16.09
CA ASN A 2 12.77 12.80 -15.58
C ASN A 2 12.55 12.02 -14.28
N LEU A 3 13.16 10.84 -14.13
CA LEU A 3 13.10 10.04 -12.91
C LEU A 3 14.49 9.97 -12.29
N ALA A 4 14.69 10.74 -11.22
CA ALA A 4 15.97 10.83 -10.51
C ALA A 4 16.02 9.88 -9.29
N PRO A 5 17.22 9.46 -8.87
CA PRO A 5 18.49 9.60 -9.58
C PRO A 5 18.65 8.53 -10.67
N ALA A 6 19.28 8.89 -11.80
CA ALA A 6 19.34 8.04 -13.00
C ALA A 6 20.00 6.66 -12.79
N TYR A 7 20.91 6.53 -11.81
CA TYR A 7 21.64 5.29 -11.54
C TYR A 7 20.81 4.20 -10.84
N LEU A 8 19.68 4.56 -10.22
CA LEU A 8 18.76 3.58 -9.65
C LEU A 8 17.81 3.08 -10.75
N LYS A 9 17.65 1.76 -10.82
CA LYS A 9 16.63 1.14 -11.68
C LYS A 9 15.25 1.43 -11.09
N LYS A 10 14.41 2.11 -11.86
CA LYS A 10 12.98 2.28 -11.54
C LYS A 10 12.26 1.11 -12.19
N ALA A 11 11.50 0.36 -11.40
CA ALA A 11 10.76 -0.79 -11.87
C ALA A 11 9.38 -0.79 -11.22
N GLY A 12 8.39 -1.28 -11.96
CA GLY A 12 7.01 -1.39 -11.53
C GLY A 12 6.13 -0.19 -11.87
N PRO A 13 4.80 -0.33 -11.71
CA PRO A 13 3.82 0.63 -12.19
C PRO A 13 3.51 1.73 -11.15
N ALA A 14 4.09 1.66 -9.96
CA ALA A 14 3.86 2.62 -8.87
C ALA A 14 4.21 4.09 -9.24
N TYR A 15 4.93 4.29 -10.35
CA TYR A 15 5.29 5.61 -10.87
C TYR A 15 4.25 6.17 -11.84
N ASP A 16 3.24 5.40 -12.26
CA ASP A 16 2.29 5.83 -13.28
C ASP A 16 1.50 7.06 -12.83
N LEU A 17 0.98 7.05 -11.60
CA LEU A 17 0.28 8.20 -11.02
C LEU A 17 1.16 9.47 -10.92
N PRO A 18 2.35 9.45 -10.27
CA PRO A 18 3.18 10.65 -10.17
C PRO A 18 3.67 11.14 -11.55
N ILE A 19 3.88 10.24 -12.52
CA ILE A 19 4.19 10.62 -13.90
C ILE A 19 3.01 11.36 -14.54
N ALA A 20 1.80 10.80 -14.45
CA ALA A 20 0.59 11.42 -14.99
C ALA A 20 0.34 12.81 -14.39
N VAL A 21 0.42 12.94 -13.06
CA VAL A 21 0.24 14.21 -12.36
C VAL A 21 1.33 15.21 -12.75
N GLY A 22 2.59 14.77 -12.87
CA GLY A 22 3.68 15.61 -13.34
C GLY A 22 3.44 16.17 -14.75
N ILE A 23 2.90 15.35 -15.67
CA ILE A 23 2.52 15.80 -17.01
C ILE A 23 1.38 16.83 -16.94
N LEU A 24 0.32 16.56 -16.16
CA LEU A 24 -0.82 17.47 -16.02
C LEU A 24 -0.42 18.84 -15.43
N LEU A 25 0.43 18.85 -14.40
CA LEU A 25 0.98 20.09 -13.84
C LEU A 25 1.86 20.83 -14.87
N SER A 26 2.75 20.11 -15.57
CA SER A 26 3.66 20.74 -16.56
C SER A 26 2.94 21.29 -17.79
N SER A 27 1.76 20.74 -18.10
CA SER A 27 0.90 21.20 -19.20
C SER A 27 -0.20 22.16 -18.75
N GLU A 28 -0.14 22.63 -17.49
CA GLU A 28 -1.08 23.60 -16.91
C GLU A 28 -2.55 23.15 -16.92
N GLN A 29 -2.81 21.85 -17.07
CA GLN A 29 -4.18 21.30 -17.02
C GLN A 29 -4.74 21.26 -15.60
N ILE A 30 -3.85 21.27 -14.61
CA ILE A 30 -4.14 21.40 -13.18
C ILE A 30 -3.13 22.38 -12.55
N SER A 31 -3.56 23.04 -11.48
CA SER A 31 -2.70 23.89 -10.65
C SER A 31 -2.88 23.49 -9.20
N ALA A 32 -1.86 22.84 -8.63
CA ALA A 32 -1.86 22.38 -7.25
C ALA A 32 -0.46 22.45 -6.67
N ASN A 33 -0.36 22.79 -5.37
CA ASN A 33 0.91 22.72 -4.65
C ASN A 33 1.11 21.31 -4.09
N VAL A 34 2.02 20.56 -4.71
CA VAL A 34 2.35 19.17 -4.32
C VAL A 34 3.72 19.06 -3.62
N SER A 35 4.28 20.17 -3.13
CA SER A 35 5.64 20.21 -2.55
C SER A 35 5.83 19.39 -1.27
N GLN A 36 4.76 19.12 -0.54
CA GLN A 36 4.75 18.26 0.67
C GLN A 36 3.81 17.07 0.48
N THR A 37 3.74 16.57 -0.76
CA THR A 37 2.82 15.50 -1.14
C THR A 37 3.55 14.35 -1.81
N ALA A 38 3.40 13.15 -1.28
CA ALA A 38 3.78 11.92 -1.97
C ALA A 38 2.58 11.40 -2.78
N LEU A 39 2.81 11.07 -4.05
CA LEU A 39 1.83 10.48 -4.95
C LEU A 39 2.25 9.04 -5.22
N LEU A 40 1.45 8.09 -4.74
CA LEU A 40 1.68 6.66 -4.91
C LEU A 40 0.48 6.06 -5.66
N GLY A 41 0.71 5.29 -6.72
CA GLY A 41 -0.40 4.68 -7.43
C GLY A 41 -0.02 4.09 -8.78
N GLU A 42 -0.55 2.91 -9.06
CA GLU A 42 -0.59 2.32 -10.39
C GLU A 42 -1.82 2.81 -11.15
N LEU A 43 -1.69 3.09 -12.45
CA LEU A 43 -2.78 3.62 -13.28
C LEU A 43 -3.19 2.63 -14.38
N SER A 44 -4.47 2.31 -14.43
CA SER A 44 -5.07 1.59 -15.58
C SER A 44 -5.23 2.51 -16.79
N LEU A 45 -5.36 1.93 -17.98
CA LEU A 45 -5.63 2.67 -19.22
C LEU A 45 -6.94 3.49 -19.20
N ASP A 46 -7.92 3.08 -18.40
CA ASP A 46 -9.18 3.80 -18.20
C ASP A 46 -9.08 4.93 -17.16
N GLY A 47 -7.91 5.13 -16.57
CA GLY A 47 -7.67 6.15 -15.55
C GLY A 47 -8.04 5.73 -14.12
N SER A 48 -8.50 4.49 -13.90
CA SER A 48 -8.69 3.93 -12.55
C SER A 48 -7.33 3.69 -11.87
N LEU A 49 -7.26 3.92 -10.56
CA LEU A 49 -6.09 3.52 -9.77
C LEU A 49 -6.20 2.06 -9.35
N ARG A 50 -5.06 1.38 -9.32
CA ARG A 50 -4.95 -0.03 -8.90
C ARG A 50 -4.10 -0.15 -7.64
N HIS A 51 -4.20 -1.31 -6.99
CA HIS A 51 -3.37 -1.69 -5.87
C HIS A 51 -1.89 -1.48 -6.18
N THR A 52 -1.18 -0.81 -5.28
CA THR A 52 0.25 -0.56 -5.39
C THR A 52 1.00 -1.43 -4.40
N ASN A 53 1.83 -2.33 -4.93
CA ASN A 53 2.62 -3.22 -4.09
C ASN A 53 3.60 -2.43 -3.21
N GLY A 54 3.60 -2.72 -1.91
CA GLY A 54 4.49 -2.08 -0.95
C GLY A 54 4.02 -0.69 -0.49
N ILE A 55 2.71 -0.44 -0.45
CA ILE A 55 2.17 0.84 0.03
C ILE A 55 2.63 1.16 1.45
N LEU A 56 2.56 0.22 2.38
CA LEU A 56 2.96 0.43 3.78
C LEU A 56 4.41 0.90 3.94
N PRO A 57 5.44 0.20 3.41
CA PRO A 57 6.82 0.67 3.55
C PRO A 57 7.08 1.99 2.82
N MET A 58 6.38 2.27 1.71
CA MET A 58 6.50 3.58 1.03
C MET A 58 5.93 4.72 1.88
N VAL A 59 4.76 4.50 2.49
CA VAL A 59 4.13 5.46 3.40
C VAL A 59 4.99 5.68 4.65
N ALA A 60 5.52 4.61 5.23
CA ALA A 60 6.41 4.69 6.40
C ALA A 60 7.66 5.53 6.11
N LEU A 61 8.26 5.37 4.93
CA LEU A 61 9.39 6.20 4.50
C LEU A 61 8.98 7.66 4.28
N ALA A 62 7.85 7.91 3.61
CA ALA A 62 7.34 9.27 3.42
C ALA A 62 7.10 10.00 4.75
N HIS A 63 6.56 9.31 5.75
CA HIS A 63 6.40 9.82 7.10
C HIS A 63 7.76 10.14 7.77
N GLN A 64 8.76 9.26 7.65
CA GLN A 64 10.12 9.51 8.17
C GLN A 64 10.77 10.75 7.53
N GLU A 65 10.53 10.97 6.23
CA GLU A 65 10.96 12.15 5.48
C GLU A 65 10.08 13.39 5.73
N LYS A 66 9.12 13.30 6.68
CA LYS A 66 8.22 14.39 7.10
C LYS A 66 7.33 14.92 5.98
N ILE A 67 6.98 14.08 5.01
CA ILE A 67 5.98 14.40 4.00
C ILE A 67 4.61 14.37 4.69
N SER A 68 3.89 15.49 4.70
CA SER A 68 2.65 15.64 5.47
C SER A 68 1.47 14.91 4.86
N THR A 69 1.41 14.86 3.53
CA THR A 69 0.24 14.39 2.78
C THR A 69 0.64 13.29 1.81
N ILE A 70 -0.10 12.19 1.79
CA ILE A 70 0.17 11.05 0.92
C ILE A 70 -1.12 10.67 0.20
N ILE A 71 -1.08 10.73 -1.12
CA ILE A 71 -2.16 10.32 -2.00
C ILE A 71 -1.91 8.89 -2.44
N VAL A 72 -2.90 8.02 -2.21
CA VAL A 72 -2.81 6.57 -2.46
C VAL A 72 -4.07 6.05 -3.17
N PRO A 73 -4.02 4.87 -3.84
CA PRO A 73 -5.23 4.22 -4.32
C PRO A 73 -6.21 3.99 -3.16
N GLU A 74 -7.50 4.22 -3.38
CA GLU A 74 -8.54 4.06 -2.36
C GLU A 74 -8.50 2.66 -1.70
N MET A 75 -8.25 1.62 -2.48
CA MET A 75 -8.14 0.24 -1.98
C MET A 75 -6.94 0.01 -1.04
N ASP A 76 -5.91 0.85 -1.12
CA ASP A 76 -4.69 0.76 -0.32
C ASP A 76 -4.75 1.66 0.92
N ALA A 77 -5.77 2.50 1.02
CA ALA A 77 -5.87 3.53 2.06
C ALA A 77 -5.91 2.93 3.47
N ARG A 78 -6.54 1.76 3.65
CA ARG A 78 -6.56 1.06 4.94
C ARG A 78 -5.15 0.67 5.39
N GLU A 79 -4.35 0.10 4.48
CA GLU A 79 -2.97 -0.31 4.79
C GLU A 79 -2.07 0.92 5.00
N ALA A 80 -2.20 1.95 4.17
CA ALA A 80 -1.48 3.21 4.32
C ALA A 80 -1.76 3.89 5.67
N SER A 81 -3.02 3.84 6.13
CA SER A 81 -3.45 4.48 7.38
C SER A 81 -2.92 3.80 8.65
N ILE A 82 -2.21 2.67 8.55
CA ILE A 82 -1.49 2.06 9.68
C ILE A 82 -0.39 3.00 10.20
N ILE A 83 0.17 3.86 9.35
CA ILE A 83 1.17 4.86 9.73
C ILE A 83 0.47 6.12 10.23
N GLU A 84 0.36 6.25 11.56
CA GLU A 84 -0.17 7.44 12.21
C GLU A 84 0.72 8.68 11.97
N GLY A 85 0.12 9.88 12.01
CA GLY A 85 0.85 11.15 11.88
C GLY A 85 1.01 11.67 10.45
N THR A 86 0.45 10.97 9.46
CA THR A 86 0.42 11.39 8.05
C THR A 86 -1.01 11.50 7.53
N GLU A 87 -1.29 12.53 6.75
CA GLU A 87 -2.60 12.70 6.10
C GLU A 87 -2.67 11.77 4.87
N ILE A 88 -3.56 10.77 4.92
CA ILE A 88 -3.79 9.85 3.80
C ILE A 88 -5.02 10.32 3.02
N ILE A 89 -4.83 10.57 1.72
CA ILE A 89 -5.90 10.95 0.79
C ILE A 89 -6.16 9.79 -0.19
N PRO A 90 -7.25 9.02 -0.01
CA PRO A 90 -7.63 7.94 -0.91
C PRO A 90 -8.17 8.48 -2.25
N VAL A 91 -7.74 7.93 -3.37
CA VAL A 91 -8.28 8.25 -4.69
C VAL A 91 -8.55 6.99 -5.53
N ALA A 92 -9.71 6.93 -6.15
CA ALA A 92 -10.15 5.81 -7.00
C ALA A 92 -9.73 5.98 -8.46
N SER A 93 -9.51 7.21 -8.93
CA SER A 93 -9.15 7.50 -10.32
C SER A 93 -8.35 8.79 -10.48
N LEU A 94 -7.63 8.91 -11.60
CA LEU A 94 -6.94 10.15 -11.99
C LEU A 94 -7.94 11.29 -12.18
N ALA A 95 -9.14 11.01 -12.70
CA ALA A 95 -10.20 12.01 -12.86
C ALA A 95 -10.64 12.59 -11.51
N GLN A 96 -10.86 11.74 -10.51
CA GLN A 96 -11.18 12.18 -9.15
C GLN A 96 -10.05 13.05 -8.56
N LEU A 97 -8.79 12.62 -8.73
CA LEU A 97 -7.65 13.40 -8.27
C LEU A 97 -7.56 14.78 -8.93
N VAL A 98 -7.86 14.86 -10.24
CA VAL A 98 -7.91 16.14 -10.96
C VAL A 98 -9.02 17.04 -10.43
N SER A 99 -10.23 16.51 -10.22
CA SER A 99 -11.33 17.29 -9.63
C SER A 99 -11.02 17.76 -8.22
N TYR A 100 -10.31 16.94 -7.42
CA TYR A 100 -9.81 17.36 -6.11
C TYR A 100 -8.82 18.52 -6.23
N PHE A 101 -7.81 18.41 -7.09
CA PHE A 101 -6.83 19.49 -7.30
C PHE A 101 -7.44 20.78 -7.84
N LYS A 102 -8.55 20.69 -8.59
CA LYS A 102 -9.31 21.87 -9.05
C LYS A 102 -10.24 22.46 -8.00
N GLY A 103 -10.40 21.82 -6.84
CA GLY A 103 -11.34 22.22 -5.80
C GLY A 103 -12.81 22.00 -6.18
N GLU A 104 -13.08 21.12 -7.15
CA GLU A 104 -14.45 20.76 -7.59
C GLU A 104 -15.13 19.79 -6.62
N ILE A 105 -14.34 19.02 -5.87
CA ILE A 105 -14.79 18.11 -4.84
C ILE A 105 -14.04 18.39 -3.53
N ALA A 106 -14.66 18.04 -2.40
CA ALA A 106 -14.00 18.05 -1.11
C ALA A 106 -12.85 17.02 -1.08
N THR A 107 -11.92 17.19 -0.14
CA THR A 107 -10.86 16.21 0.11
C THR A 107 -11.48 14.82 0.31
N PRO A 108 -11.11 13.81 -0.49
CA PRO A 108 -11.50 12.44 -0.21
C PRO A 108 -10.97 12.05 1.17
N GLU A 109 -11.86 11.69 2.07
CA GLU A 109 -11.49 11.26 3.43
C GLU A 109 -11.51 9.74 3.48
N PHE A 110 -10.41 9.15 3.96
CA PHE A 110 -10.47 7.78 4.44
C PHE A 110 -11.03 7.80 5.86
N LYS A 111 -12.27 7.32 6.02
CA LYS A 111 -12.78 7.03 7.36
C LYS A 111 -12.16 5.71 7.79
N THR A 112 -11.26 5.78 8.76
CA THR A 112 -10.87 4.61 9.55
C THR A 112 -12.14 4.09 10.22
N GLU A 113 -12.77 3.09 9.62
CA GLU A 113 -13.66 2.24 10.37
C GLU A 113 -12.84 1.68 11.55
N PRO A 114 -13.38 1.65 12.78
CA PRO A 114 -12.72 0.97 13.88
C PRO A 114 -12.31 -0.39 13.35
N ALA A 115 -11.04 -0.76 13.50
CA ALA A 115 -10.54 -2.03 13.00
C ALA A 115 -11.56 -3.10 13.40
N GLU A 116 -12.32 -3.61 12.43
CA GLU A 116 -13.10 -4.81 12.67
C GLU A 116 -12.04 -5.80 13.14
N GLU A 117 -12.16 -6.27 14.38
CA GLU A 117 -11.33 -7.35 14.86
C GLU A 117 -11.33 -8.37 13.75
N TYR A 118 -10.16 -8.63 13.16
CA TYR A 118 -10.02 -9.61 12.12
C TYR A 118 -10.55 -10.91 12.74
N THR A 119 -11.79 -11.24 12.42
CA THR A 119 -12.37 -12.54 12.70
C THR A 119 -11.90 -13.38 11.54
N PRO A 120 -10.81 -14.17 11.69
CA PRO A 120 -10.44 -15.11 10.65
C PRO A 120 -11.68 -15.90 10.30
N ALA A 121 -11.92 -16.11 9.00
CA ALA A 121 -12.88 -17.10 8.57
C ALA A 121 -12.59 -18.37 9.38
N THR A 122 -13.60 -18.94 10.01
CA THR A 122 -13.48 -20.21 10.74
C THR A 122 -13.20 -21.30 9.71
N LEU A 123 -11.96 -21.37 9.25
CA LEU A 123 -11.42 -22.56 8.60
C LEU A 123 -11.38 -23.64 9.68
N PRO A 124 -11.75 -24.89 9.35
CA PRO A 124 -11.50 -25.99 10.27
C PRO A 124 -10.01 -25.96 10.63
N PRO A 125 -9.66 -25.96 11.93
CA PRO A 125 -8.26 -25.86 12.34
C PRO A 125 -7.49 -27.04 11.76
N THR A 126 -6.45 -26.75 10.98
CA THR A 126 -5.46 -27.75 10.58
C THR A 126 -4.64 -28.09 11.81
N ASP A 127 -4.78 -29.30 12.32
CA ASP A 127 -4.01 -29.77 13.48
C ASP A 127 -2.60 -30.21 13.05
N LEU A 128 -1.57 -29.60 13.63
CA LEU A 128 -0.16 -29.98 13.41
C LEU A 128 0.14 -31.42 13.87
N ALA A 129 -0.74 -32.05 14.66
CA ALA A 129 -0.66 -33.48 14.97
C ALA A 129 -0.76 -34.38 13.72
N TYR A 130 -1.39 -33.90 12.64
CA TYR A 130 -1.44 -34.62 11.36
C TYR A 130 -0.12 -34.52 10.57
N VAL A 131 0.76 -33.57 10.91
CA VAL A 131 2.09 -33.41 10.30
C VAL A 131 3.07 -34.40 10.93
N LYS A 132 3.45 -35.41 10.15
CA LYS A 132 4.44 -36.41 10.57
C LYS A 132 5.85 -35.84 10.47
N GLY A 133 6.57 -35.80 11.60
CA GLY A 133 7.93 -35.27 11.70
C GLY A 133 7.98 -33.75 11.86
N GLN A 134 9.13 -33.15 11.54
CA GLN A 134 9.36 -31.69 11.62
C GLN A 134 9.13 -31.10 13.03
N GLU A 135 9.48 -31.84 14.09
CA GLU A 135 9.22 -31.44 15.48
C GLU A 135 9.80 -30.06 15.83
N HIS A 136 10.98 -29.74 15.32
CA HIS A 136 11.60 -28.42 15.53
C HIS A 136 10.83 -27.28 14.84
N VAL A 137 10.23 -27.54 13.66
CA VAL A 137 9.44 -26.55 12.92
C VAL A 137 8.09 -26.34 13.59
N LYS A 138 7.39 -27.43 13.98
CA LYS A 138 6.14 -27.35 14.75
C LYS A 138 6.34 -26.53 16.02
N ARG A 139 7.41 -26.80 16.76
CA ARG A 139 7.76 -26.03 17.96
C ARG A 139 8.04 -24.56 17.67
N ALA A 140 8.74 -24.25 16.58
CA ALA A 140 9.00 -22.86 16.20
C ALA A 140 7.70 -22.10 15.87
N LEU A 141 6.74 -22.74 15.18
CA LEU A 141 5.43 -22.16 14.90
C LEU A 141 4.61 -21.93 16.18
N GLU A 142 4.62 -22.89 17.12
CA GLU A 142 3.99 -22.71 18.43
C GLU A 142 4.56 -21.53 19.21
N VAL A 143 5.90 -21.40 19.22
CA VAL A 143 6.58 -20.29 19.91
C VAL A 143 6.27 -18.96 19.24
N ALA A 144 6.25 -18.91 17.91
CA ALA A 144 5.87 -17.71 17.16
C ALA A 144 4.41 -17.32 17.44
N ALA A 145 3.48 -18.27 17.38
CA ALA A 145 2.07 -18.03 17.67
C ALA A 145 1.84 -17.57 19.12
N ALA A 146 2.47 -18.22 20.10
CA ALA A 146 2.38 -17.83 21.51
C ALA A 146 2.98 -16.44 21.79
N GLY A 147 4.00 -16.04 21.01
CA GLY A 147 4.65 -14.73 21.11
C GLY A 147 4.04 -13.63 20.23
N GLY A 148 3.05 -13.95 19.37
CA GLY A 148 2.54 -13.00 18.38
C GLY A 148 3.57 -12.59 17.33
N HIS A 149 4.55 -13.45 17.03
CA HIS A 149 5.57 -13.18 16.02
C HIS A 149 5.08 -13.52 14.62
N ASN A 150 5.46 -12.71 13.64
CA ASN A 150 5.24 -13.01 12.22
C ASN A 150 6.14 -14.17 11.77
N VAL A 151 5.58 -15.06 10.95
CA VAL A 151 6.30 -16.19 10.35
C VAL A 151 6.35 -16.02 8.84
N VAL A 152 7.51 -16.27 8.25
CA VAL A 152 7.69 -16.41 6.80
C VAL A 152 8.13 -17.84 6.51
N MET A 153 7.43 -18.51 5.60
CA MET A 153 7.79 -19.85 5.11
C MET A 153 8.33 -19.71 3.67
N MET A 154 9.43 -20.39 3.34
CA MET A 154 10.03 -20.39 2.00
C MET A 154 10.60 -21.76 1.63
N GLY A 155 10.44 -22.14 0.37
CA GLY A 155 10.95 -23.40 -0.18
C GLY A 155 10.41 -23.72 -1.58
N PRO A 156 10.72 -24.91 -2.11
CA PRO A 156 10.27 -25.33 -3.44
C PRO A 156 8.78 -25.72 -3.45
N PRO A 157 8.07 -25.62 -4.59
CA PRO A 157 6.66 -25.96 -4.69
C PRO A 157 6.34 -27.38 -4.17
N GLY A 158 5.26 -27.52 -3.39
CA GLY A 158 4.80 -28.79 -2.82
C GLY A 158 5.44 -29.19 -1.49
N SER A 159 6.23 -28.30 -0.88
CA SER A 159 6.86 -28.44 0.45
C SER A 159 5.90 -28.22 1.65
N GLY A 160 4.68 -27.74 1.41
CA GLY A 160 3.69 -27.46 2.46
C GLY A 160 3.81 -26.05 3.08
N GLU A 161 4.17 -25.04 2.28
CA GLU A 161 4.24 -23.61 2.68
C GLU A 161 2.88 -22.90 2.79
N THR A 162 1.78 -23.59 2.42
CA THR A 162 0.40 -23.07 2.40
C THR A 162 -0.50 -23.91 3.30
#